data_AF-A0A9D4PHY6-F1
#
_entry.id   AF-A0A9D4PHY6-F1
#
_cell.length_a   1.000
_cell.length_b   1.000
_cell.length_c   1.000
_cell.angle_alpha   90.00
_cell.angle_beta   90.00
_cell.angle_gamma   90.00
#
_symmetry.space_group_name_H-M   'P 1'
#
loop_
_entity.id
_entity.type
_entity.pdbx_description
1 polymer ?
#
loop_
_entity_poly.entity_id
_entity_poly.type
_entity_poly.pdbx_seq_one_letter_code
_entity_poly.pdbx_strand_id
1 'polypeptide(L)'
;MNNCKILYARMLGRSTSAVITFEGPHVPFYVKVGCTLSRCRPYRKSVQYCRSCGEIGHRQDVCPNPNDDICDKCGEQNADPNNHKCELKCKLCGMPHETASRECRRRLKPAPPPLRVRERSRSRQRSFGYQNNVVTMNDNDHAPDNVQRKLSWANVVTGHSHSSMQSTSTPTTKHYTYEETITILRKENEELRQALELQKKKTQEKEASTEKQLEYLMREIEQLRREQTQNSQTPPSRPPSPPPSSPPQPKPATLANQTKVTQNDLTVLEDRINANMTVVMDDIMSKVSQVVETTVTQLLQTGFQTLKREMENQIRALETKMTQSGESFSQRIQTLEERENARKKPKYPVREAEILQTLSKKDGEDN
;
A
#
# COMPACT_ATOMS: atom_id res chain seq x y z
N MET A 1 -6.26 -23.85 -12.71
CA MET A 1 -6.36 -23.30 -11.34
C MET A 1 -7.12 -22.00 -11.45
N ASN A 2 -8.24 -21.83 -10.74
CA ASN A 2 -8.96 -20.57 -10.78
C ASN A 2 -8.09 -19.50 -10.11
N ASN A 3 -7.69 -18.49 -10.88
CA ASN A 3 -6.91 -17.36 -10.40
C ASN A 3 -7.79 -16.56 -9.43
N CYS A 4 -7.64 -16.80 -8.14
CA CYS A 4 -8.35 -16.05 -7.11
C CYS A 4 -7.57 -14.75 -6.87
N LYS A 5 -8.17 -13.60 -7.19
CA LYS A 5 -7.55 -12.29 -7.00
C LYS A 5 -7.49 -11.96 -5.52
N ILE A 6 -6.35 -11.47 -5.05
CA ILE A 6 -6.21 -10.97 -3.68
C ILE A 6 -6.64 -9.51 -3.69
N LEU A 7 -7.62 -9.16 -2.87
CA LEU A 7 -8.11 -7.78 -2.71
C LEU A 7 -7.31 -7.04 -1.65
N TYR A 8 -6.97 -7.72 -0.57
CA TYR A 8 -6.29 -7.11 0.57
C TYR A 8 -5.52 -8.16 1.37
N ALA A 9 -4.39 -7.78 1.95
CA ALA A 9 -3.63 -8.63 2.85
C ALA A 9 -3.03 -7.78 3.97
N ARG A 10 -3.12 -8.27 5.21
CA ARG A 10 -2.46 -7.64 6.37
C ARG A 10 -2.02 -8.66 7.41
N MET A 11 -0.99 -8.31 8.18
CA MET A 11 -0.54 -9.11 9.32
C MET A 11 -1.46 -8.95 10.54
N LEU A 12 -1.57 -9.99 11.35
CA LEU A 12 -2.28 -9.97 12.63
C LEU A 12 -1.32 -9.60 13.77
N GLY A 13 -1.28 -8.30 14.10
CA GLY A 13 -0.39 -7.78 15.15
C GLY A 13 1.07 -8.10 14.86
N ARG A 14 1.79 -8.64 15.85
CA ARG A 14 3.19 -9.07 15.73
C ARG A 14 3.36 -10.57 15.41
N SER A 15 2.29 -11.25 15.03
CA SER A 15 2.33 -12.69 14.74
C SER A 15 2.79 -12.99 13.31
N THR A 16 3.20 -14.23 13.03
CA THR A 16 3.50 -14.72 11.67
C THR A 16 2.25 -15.03 10.84
N SER A 17 1.06 -14.72 11.35
CA SER A 17 -0.21 -14.98 10.68
C SER A 17 -0.71 -13.73 9.95
N ALA A 18 -1.24 -13.92 8.74
CA ALA A 18 -1.85 -12.86 7.94
C ALA A 18 -3.33 -13.16 7.67
N VAL A 19 -4.13 -12.10 7.55
CA VAL A 19 -5.49 -12.15 7.02
C VAL A 19 -5.42 -11.70 5.57
N ILE A 20 -5.91 -12.56 4.68
CA ILE A 20 -5.97 -12.31 3.24
C ILE A 20 -7.44 -12.30 2.84
N THR A 21 -7.85 -11.22 2.17
CA THR A 21 -9.17 -11.08 1.56
C THR A 21 -9.05 -11.46 0.09
N PHE A 22 -9.81 -12.47 -0.30
CA PHE A 22 -9.88 -12.95 -1.68
C PHE A 22 -11.12 -12.41 -2.37
N GLU A 23 -11.02 -12.19 -3.68
CA GLU A 23 -12.17 -11.90 -4.54
C GLU A 23 -12.98 -13.19 -4.73
N GLY A 24 -14.27 -13.11 -4.39
CA GLY A 24 -15.21 -14.20 -4.54
C GLY A 24 -15.64 -14.87 -3.22
N PRO A 25 -16.58 -15.84 -3.29
CA PRO A 25 -17.21 -16.44 -2.12
C PRO A 25 -16.36 -17.55 -1.46
N HIS A 26 -15.22 -17.90 -2.03
CA HIS A 26 -14.43 -19.06 -1.64
C HIS A 26 -13.01 -18.71 -1.25
N VAL A 27 -12.57 -19.23 -0.11
CA VAL A 27 -11.18 -19.17 0.32
C VAL A 27 -10.43 -20.33 -0.35
N PRO A 28 -9.35 -20.07 -1.10
CA PRO A 28 -8.54 -21.14 -1.68
C PRO A 28 -7.92 -21.99 -0.56
N PHE A 29 -7.64 -23.28 -0.81
CA PHE A 29 -7.04 -24.14 0.21
C PHE A 29 -5.59 -23.78 0.54
N TYR A 30 -4.85 -23.32 -0.47
CA TYR A 30 -3.44 -22.93 -0.36
C TYR A 30 -3.19 -21.63 -1.10
N VAL A 31 -2.28 -20.83 -0.59
CA VAL A 31 -1.74 -19.63 -1.23
C VAL A 31 -0.22 -19.71 -1.25
N LYS A 32 0.39 -19.28 -2.35
CA LYS A 32 1.84 -19.18 -2.46
C LYS A 32 2.29 -17.83 -1.89
N VAL A 33 3.09 -17.86 -0.83
CA VAL A 33 3.71 -16.67 -0.23
C VAL A 33 5.22 -16.82 -0.39
N GLY A 34 5.81 -16.00 -1.26
CA GLY A 34 7.19 -16.17 -1.71
C GLY A 34 7.41 -17.55 -2.34
N CYS A 35 8.27 -18.36 -1.75
CA CYS A 35 8.58 -19.73 -2.21
C CYS A 35 7.78 -20.82 -1.46
N THR A 36 6.91 -20.47 -0.52
CA THR A 36 6.20 -21.43 0.33
C THR A 36 4.72 -21.53 -0.02
N LEU A 37 4.16 -22.75 0.00
CA LEU A 37 2.71 -22.98 -0.06
C LEU A 37 2.14 -22.99 1.36
N SER A 38 1.38 -21.95 1.67
CA SER A 38 0.74 -21.79 2.98
C SER A 38 -0.73 -22.22 2.90
N ARG A 39 -1.17 -23.04 3.86
CA ARG A 39 -2.57 -23.46 3.96
C ARG A 39 -3.43 -22.31 4.47
N CYS A 40 -4.43 -21.92 3.69
CA CYS A 40 -5.43 -20.95 4.12
C CYS A 40 -6.50 -21.63 4.97
N ARG A 41 -6.97 -20.92 5.99
CA ARG A 41 -8.13 -21.31 6.78
C ARG A 41 -9.12 -20.15 6.81
N PRO A 42 -10.44 -20.41 6.76
CA PRO A 42 -11.43 -19.36 6.96
C PRO A 42 -11.14 -18.60 8.25
N TYR A 43 -11.03 -17.29 8.15
CA TYR A 43 -10.73 -16.44 9.30
C TYR A 43 -11.87 -16.52 10.32
N ARG A 44 -11.53 -16.80 11.59
CA ARG A 44 -12.47 -16.76 12.71
C ARG A 44 -12.06 -15.65 13.65
N LYS A 45 -12.91 -14.62 13.74
CA LYS A 45 -12.68 -13.51 14.68
C LYS A 45 -12.75 -14.02 16.12
N SER A 46 -11.80 -13.63 16.97
CA SER A 46 -11.91 -13.90 18.40
C SER A 46 -13.10 -13.14 18.98
N VAL A 47 -13.82 -13.80 19.87
CA VAL A 47 -14.83 -13.19 20.73
C VAL A 47 -14.11 -12.22 21.66
N GLN A 48 -14.64 -11.00 21.77
CA GLN A 48 -14.19 -10.09 22.82
C GLN A 48 -14.83 -10.52 24.13
N TYR A 49 -13.99 -10.75 25.12
CA TYR A 49 -14.39 -11.04 26.49
C TYR A 49 -13.73 -10.02 27.41
N CYS A 50 -14.42 -9.69 28.49
CA CYS A 50 -13.91 -8.82 29.53
C CYS A 50 -12.94 -9.59 30.42
N ARG A 51 -11.76 -9.03 30.68
CA ARG A 51 -10.79 -9.67 31.58
C ARG A 51 -11.16 -9.51 33.06
N SER A 52 -11.87 -8.45 33.42
CA SER A 52 -12.35 -8.24 34.79
C SER A 52 -13.48 -9.20 35.14
N CYS A 53 -14.63 -9.16 34.45
CA CYS A 53 -15.76 -10.03 34.81
C CYS A 53 -15.81 -11.37 34.06
N GLY A 54 -14.99 -11.55 33.01
CA GLY A 54 -14.94 -12.80 32.22
C GLY A 54 -16.10 -13.02 31.25
N GLU A 55 -17.03 -12.08 31.15
CA GLU A 55 -18.19 -12.18 30.25
C GLU A 55 -17.85 -11.79 28.80
N ILE A 56 -18.65 -12.30 27.86
CA ILE A 56 -18.54 -11.99 26.44
C ILE A 56 -19.35 -10.73 26.13
N GLY A 57 -18.83 -9.86 25.25
CA GLY A 57 -19.61 -8.80 24.62
C GLY A 57 -19.14 -7.38 24.92
N HIS A 58 -18.29 -7.21 25.93
CA HIS A 58 -17.71 -5.92 26.29
C HIS A 58 -16.20 -6.04 26.55
N ARG A 59 -15.54 -4.89 26.62
CA ARG A 59 -14.12 -4.78 26.95
C ARG A 59 -13.96 -4.36 28.41
N GLN A 60 -12.77 -4.57 28.97
CA GLN A 60 -12.48 -4.27 30.37
C GLN A 60 -12.70 -2.80 30.75
N ASP A 61 -12.38 -1.88 29.85
CA ASP A 61 -12.53 -0.43 30.01
C ASP A 61 -13.99 0.05 30.05
N VAL A 62 -14.94 -0.79 29.62
CA VAL A 62 -16.38 -0.50 29.61
C VAL A 62 -17.17 -1.59 30.32
N CYS A 63 -16.55 -2.23 31.32
CA CYS A 63 -17.18 -3.29 32.08
C CYS A 63 -18.31 -2.72 32.96
N PRO A 64 -19.54 -3.27 32.89
CA PRO A 64 -20.63 -2.87 33.78
C PRO A 64 -20.36 -3.27 35.24
N ASN A 65 -19.58 -4.33 35.44
CA ASN A 65 -19.23 -4.85 36.77
C ASN A 65 -17.70 -4.89 36.96
N PRO A 66 -17.05 -3.74 37.15
CA PRO A 66 -15.59 -3.68 37.28
C PRO A 66 -15.07 -4.34 38.56
N ASN A 67 -15.94 -4.55 39.57
CA ASN A 67 -15.57 -5.15 40.85
C ASN A 67 -15.67 -6.68 40.86
N ASP A 68 -16.25 -7.29 39.83
CA ASP A 68 -16.40 -8.75 39.72
C ASP A 68 -15.12 -9.38 39.18
N ASP A 69 -13.97 -9.08 39.78
CA ASP A 69 -12.68 -9.56 39.29
C ASP A 69 -12.64 -11.10 39.27
N ILE A 70 -12.28 -11.65 38.12
CA ILE A 70 -12.08 -13.08 37.94
C ILE A 70 -10.60 -13.44 37.92
N CYS A 71 -10.29 -14.64 38.36
CA CYS A 71 -8.97 -15.20 38.09
C CYS A 71 -8.81 -15.52 36.59
N ASP A 72 -7.75 -15.02 35.95
CA ASP A 72 -7.44 -15.31 34.54
C ASP A 72 -7.24 -16.82 34.26
N LYS A 73 -6.81 -17.59 35.28
CA LYS A 73 -6.50 -19.02 35.16
C LYS A 73 -7.73 -19.92 35.32
N CYS A 74 -8.53 -19.71 36.37
CA CYS A 74 -9.67 -20.57 36.69
C CYS A 74 -11.05 -19.93 36.47
N GLY A 75 -11.11 -18.62 36.17
CA GLY A 75 -12.36 -17.91 35.94
C GLY A 75 -13.26 -17.76 37.18
N GLU A 76 -12.76 -18.12 38.37
CA GLU A 76 -13.47 -17.98 39.64
C GLU A 76 -13.58 -16.51 40.04
N GLN A 77 -14.74 -16.10 40.54
CA GLN A 77 -15.05 -14.72 40.92
C GLN A 77 -14.52 -14.40 42.30
N ASN A 78 -13.99 -13.18 42.48
CA ASN A 78 -13.49 -12.66 43.76
C ASN A 78 -12.46 -13.57 44.43
N ALA A 79 -11.71 -14.32 43.63
CA ALA A 79 -10.68 -15.21 44.14
C ALA A 79 -9.40 -14.40 44.42
N ASP A 80 -8.84 -14.55 45.61
CA ASP A 80 -7.59 -13.87 45.98
C ASP A 80 -6.50 -14.21 44.95
N PRO A 81 -5.96 -13.25 44.18
CA PRO A 81 -5.08 -13.53 43.05
C PRO A 81 -3.81 -14.29 43.45
N ASN A 82 -3.43 -14.22 44.73
CA ASN A 82 -2.24 -14.84 45.29
C ASN A 82 -2.53 -16.05 46.20
N ASN A 83 -3.79 -16.28 46.62
CA ASN A 83 -4.09 -17.21 47.71
C ASN A 83 -5.42 -17.96 47.54
N HIS A 84 -5.76 -18.37 46.31
CA HIS A 84 -6.81 -19.36 46.09
C HIS A 84 -6.26 -20.60 45.39
N LYS A 85 -6.90 -21.73 45.67
CA LYS A 85 -6.57 -23.01 45.03
C LYS A 85 -7.11 -23.02 43.60
N CYS A 86 -6.33 -22.49 42.66
CA CYS A 86 -6.69 -22.44 41.24
C CYS A 86 -6.93 -23.85 40.66
N GLU A 87 -8.18 -24.25 40.47
CA GLU A 87 -8.52 -25.38 39.60
C GLU A 87 -8.71 -24.86 38.17
N LEU A 88 -7.88 -25.30 37.23
CA LEU A 88 -7.96 -24.82 35.84
C LEU A 88 -9.33 -25.16 35.27
N LYS A 89 -10.15 -24.12 35.05
CA LYS A 89 -11.48 -24.23 34.46
C LYS A 89 -11.77 -22.97 33.67
N CYS A 90 -12.02 -23.11 32.38
CA CYS A 90 -12.28 -21.95 31.54
C CYS A 90 -13.70 -21.43 31.77
N LYS A 91 -13.86 -20.14 32.11
CA LYS A 91 -15.20 -19.54 32.28
C LYS A 91 -16.06 -19.61 31.02
N LEU A 92 -15.44 -19.55 29.83
CA LEU A 92 -16.17 -19.55 28.56
C LEU A 92 -16.76 -20.92 28.20
N CYS A 93 -16.02 -22.01 28.42
CA CYS A 93 -16.40 -23.35 27.97
C CYS A 93 -16.50 -24.43 29.06
N GLY A 94 -16.04 -24.15 30.27
CA GLY A 94 -16.05 -25.07 31.41
C GLY A 94 -15.00 -26.19 31.38
N MET A 95 -14.10 -26.20 30.38
CA MET A 95 -13.07 -27.23 30.21
C MET A 95 -11.78 -26.92 31.00
N PRO A 96 -10.92 -27.92 31.30
CA PRO A 96 -9.74 -27.74 32.14
C PRO A 96 -8.57 -27.08 31.42
N HIS A 97 -8.69 -25.78 31.17
CA HIS A 97 -7.63 -24.93 30.63
C HIS A 97 -7.88 -23.48 31.06
N GLU A 98 -6.87 -22.62 30.92
CA GLU A 98 -6.99 -21.19 31.25
C GLU A 98 -8.12 -20.51 30.48
N THR A 99 -8.73 -19.48 31.09
CA THR A 99 -9.84 -18.76 30.47
C THR A 99 -9.36 -18.07 29.19
N ALA A 100 -10.07 -18.31 28.09
CA ALA A 100 -9.68 -17.83 26.75
C ALA A 100 -8.28 -18.24 26.28
N SER A 101 -7.77 -19.39 26.73
CA SER A 101 -6.59 -20.03 26.15
C SER A 101 -6.77 -20.31 24.65
N ARG A 102 -5.69 -20.69 23.95
CA ARG A 102 -5.77 -21.08 22.53
C ARG A 102 -6.58 -22.37 22.32
N GLU A 103 -6.73 -23.17 23.36
CA GLU A 103 -7.48 -24.43 23.37
C GLU A 103 -8.99 -24.20 23.52
N CYS A 104 -9.38 -23.02 24.02
CA CYS A 104 -10.78 -22.65 24.17
C CYS A 104 -11.46 -22.46 22.81
N ARG A 105 -12.28 -23.42 22.38
CA ARG A 105 -13.04 -23.28 21.12
C ARG A 105 -14.07 -22.15 21.17
N ARG A 106 -14.62 -21.83 22.35
CA ARG A 106 -15.59 -20.73 22.55
C ARG A 106 -14.94 -19.34 22.55
N ARG A 107 -13.60 -19.25 22.56
CA ARG A 107 -12.88 -17.99 22.32
C ARG A 107 -13.07 -17.47 20.89
N LEU A 108 -13.37 -18.34 19.94
CA LEU A 108 -13.54 -17.96 18.54
C LEU A 108 -15.03 -17.82 18.23
N LYS A 109 -15.40 -16.80 17.47
CA LYS A 109 -16.76 -16.72 16.91
C LYS A 109 -16.99 -17.97 16.06
N PRO A 110 -18.21 -18.55 16.10
CA PRO A 110 -18.55 -19.64 15.20
C PRO A 110 -18.24 -19.22 13.77
N ALA A 111 -17.62 -20.12 13.01
CA ALA A 111 -17.36 -19.84 11.61
C ALA A 111 -18.71 -19.55 10.93
N PRO A 112 -18.77 -18.55 10.03
CA PRO A 112 -19.93 -18.45 9.16
C PRO A 112 -20.12 -19.81 8.48
N PRO A 113 -21.38 -20.30 8.35
CA PRO A 113 -21.63 -21.55 7.68
C PRO A 113 -20.91 -21.51 6.32
N PRO A 114 -20.24 -22.61 5.91
CA PRO A 114 -19.64 -22.64 4.59
C PRO A 114 -20.75 -22.28 3.60
N LEU A 115 -20.50 -21.28 2.74
CA LEU A 115 -21.40 -20.97 1.63
C LEU A 115 -21.47 -22.25 0.79
N ARG A 116 -22.47 -23.10 1.09
CA ARG A 116 -22.62 -24.41 0.48
C ARG A 116 -22.89 -24.13 -0.98
N VAL A 117 -21.94 -24.52 -1.81
CA VAL A 117 -22.04 -24.59 -3.27
C VAL A 117 -23.26 -25.45 -3.61
N ARG A 118 -24.39 -24.79 -3.90
CA ARG A 118 -25.56 -25.37 -4.59
C ARG A 118 -25.26 -25.51 -6.09
N GLU A 119 -24.07 -25.99 -6.43
CA GLU A 119 -23.61 -26.11 -7.82
C GLU A 119 -23.28 -27.56 -8.20
N ARG A 120 -23.25 -28.47 -7.22
CA ARG A 120 -23.08 -29.90 -7.49
C ARG A 120 -24.33 -30.59 -8.04
N SER A 121 -25.49 -29.94 -7.98
CA SER A 121 -26.77 -30.50 -8.47
C SER A 121 -26.98 -30.28 -9.98
N ARG A 122 -26.37 -29.26 -10.60
CA ARG A 122 -26.58 -28.98 -12.03
C ARG A 122 -25.71 -29.83 -12.96
N SER A 123 -24.54 -30.29 -12.51
CA SER A 123 -23.68 -31.16 -13.33
C SER A 123 -24.04 -32.65 -13.29
N ARG A 124 -24.85 -33.10 -12.32
CA ARG A 124 -25.32 -34.50 -12.27
C ARG A 124 -26.60 -34.76 -13.06
N GLN A 125 -27.36 -33.73 -13.41
CA GLN A 125 -28.59 -33.86 -14.21
C GLN A 125 -28.34 -33.96 -15.72
N ARG A 126 -27.10 -33.83 -16.21
CA ARG A 126 -26.78 -33.91 -17.65
C ARG A 126 -26.20 -35.26 -18.09
N SER A 127 -26.18 -36.28 -17.23
CA SER A 127 -25.54 -37.58 -17.53
C SER A 127 -26.48 -38.79 -17.49
N PHE A 128 -27.76 -38.63 -17.15
CA PHE A 128 -28.74 -39.70 -17.30
C PHE A 128 -29.69 -39.32 -18.43
N GLY A 129 -29.46 -39.94 -19.59
CA GLY A 129 -30.41 -39.92 -20.68
C GLY A 129 -31.71 -40.57 -20.22
N TYR A 130 -32.81 -39.85 -20.44
CA TYR A 130 -34.09 -40.47 -20.73
C TYR A 130 -34.77 -39.63 -21.82
N GLN A 131 -35.21 -40.34 -22.85
CA GLN A 131 -35.90 -39.82 -24.01
C GLN A 131 -37.27 -39.25 -23.62
N ASN A 132 -37.69 -38.26 -24.41
CA ASN A 132 -39.07 -37.88 -24.75
C ASN A 132 -40.04 -37.47 -23.62
N ASN A 133 -40.42 -36.20 -23.56
CA ASN A 133 -41.64 -35.76 -24.27
C ASN A 133 -41.86 -34.23 -24.19
N VAL A 134 -42.47 -33.75 -25.27
CA VAL A 134 -42.93 -32.41 -25.60
C VAL A 134 -43.95 -31.88 -24.59
N VAL A 135 -43.82 -30.62 -24.14
CA VAL A 135 -44.91 -29.63 -24.09
C VAL A 135 -44.30 -28.22 -24.24
N THR A 136 -44.90 -27.47 -25.16
CA THR A 136 -44.70 -26.08 -25.56
C THR A 136 -44.97 -25.06 -24.44
N MET A 137 -44.34 -23.88 -24.51
CA MET A 137 -44.98 -22.53 -24.49
C MET A 137 -43.90 -21.46 -24.22
N ASN A 138 -43.60 -20.72 -25.28
CA ASN A 138 -43.62 -19.26 -25.38
C ASN A 138 -42.76 -18.31 -24.53
N ASP A 139 -42.16 -17.41 -25.32
CA ASP A 139 -42.00 -15.96 -25.19
C ASP A 139 -40.76 -15.36 -24.48
N ASN A 140 -39.93 -14.77 -25.35
CA ASN A 140 -39.34 -13.43 -25.28
C ASN A 140 -38.43 -13.12 -24.07
N ASP A 141 -37.13 -12.98 -24.32
CA ASP A 141 -36.60 -11.63 -24.55
C ASP A 141 -35.13 -11.62 -24.97
N HIS A 142 -34.85 -10.70 -25.87
CA HIS A 142 -33.57 -10.41 -26.50
C HIS A 142 -32.61 -9.74 -25.50
N ALA A 143 -31.35 -10.17 -25.49
CA ALA A 143 -30.23 -9.33 -25.09
C ALA A 143 -29.02 -9.59 -26.02
N PRO A 144 -28.37 -8.54 -26.54
CA PRO A 144 -27.51 -8.67 -27.70
C PRO A 144 -26.09 -9.13 -27.40
N ASP A 145 -25.55 -9.70 -28.46
CA ASP A 145 -24.18 -10.11 -28.70
C ASP A 145 -23.14 -8.97 -28.64
N ASN A 146 -21.89 -9.42 -28.47
CA ASN A 146 -20.66 -8.82 -28.99
C ASN A 146 -19.98 -7.70 -28.17
N VAL A 147 -18.80 -7.99 -27.61
CA VAL A 147 -17.52 -7.59 -28.21
C VAL A 147 -16.44 -8.57 -27.76
N GLN A 148 -15.99 -9.39 -28.72
CA GLN A 148 -14.69 -10.05 -28.71
C GLN A 148 -13.58 -9.01 -28.50
N ARG A 149 -12.75 -9.20 -27.48
CA ARG A 149 -11.37 -8.69 -27.52
C ARG A 149 -10.41 -9.82 -27.18
N LYS A 150 -10.04 -10.55 -28.24
CA LYS A 150 -8.86 -11.42 -28.29
C LYS A 150 -7.62 -10.55 -28.07
N LEU A 151 -6.89 -10.77 -26.99
CA LEU A 151 -5.46 -10.49 -26.94
C LEU A 151 -4.78 -11.66 -26.24
N SER A 152 -4.31 -12.59 -27.07
CA SER A 152 -3.40 -13.66 -26.74
C SER A 152 -2.00 -13.09 -26.49
N TRP A 153 -1.50 -13.25 -25.27
CA TRP A 153 -0.06 -13.27 -24.99
C TRP A 153 0.23 -14.56 -24.23
N ALA A 154 0.16 -15.67 -24.95
CA ALA A 154 0.76 -16.93 -24.57
C ALA A 154 1.88 -17.18 -25.55
N ASN A 155 3.13 -17.14 -25.07
CA ASN A 155 4.24 -17.97 -25.53
C ASN A 155 5.48 -17.66 -24.69
N VAL A 156 5.62 -18.32 -23.52
CA VAL A 156 6.91 -18.76 -22.98
C VAL A 156 6.69 -20.01 -22.10
N VAL A 157 7.00 -21.17 -22.68
CA VAL A 157 7.51 -22.42 -22.06
C VAL A 157 6.64 -23.14 -21.02
N THR A 158 5.80 -24.05 -21.52
CA THR A 158 5.43 -25.29 -20.80
C THR A 158 6.12 -26.47 -21.45
N GLY A 159 7.21 -26.94 -20.85
CA GLY A 159 7.76 -28.27 -21.13
C GLY A 159 7.17 -29.28 -20.13
N HIS A 160 6.21 -30.08 -20.58
CA HIS A 160 5.89 -31.36 -19.94
C HIS A 160 6.81 -32.42 -20.54
N SER A 161 7.51 -33.17 -19.69
CA SER A 161 8.11 -34.45 -20.09
C SER A 161 7.97 -35.42 -18.93
N HIS A 162 6.97 -36.30 -19.04
CA HIS A 162 7.03 -37.64 -18.48
C HIS A 162 7.73 -38.50 -19.52
N SER A 163 8.89 -39.07 -19.18
CA SER A 163 9.15 -40.51 -19.18
C SER A 163 10.64 -40.84 -19.28
N SER A 164 11.01 -41.81 -18.46
CA SER A 164 12.02 -42.84 -18.71
C SER A 164 13.47 -42.52 -18.41
N MET A 165 14.09 -43.56 -17.84
CA MET A 165 15.39 -43.61 -17.21
C MET A 165 16.52 -43.39 -18.21
N GLN A 166 17.56 -42.64 -17.79
CA GLN A 166 18.95 -43.10 -17.87
C GLN A 166 19.86 -42.16 -17.07
N SER A 167 20.64 -42.78 -16.21
CA SER A 167 21.60 -42.18 -15.29
C SER A 167 22.73 -41.48 -16.04
N THR A 168 22.81 -40.15 -15.93
CA THR A 168 24.06 -39.40 -16.16
C THR A 168 24.15 -38.27 -15.12
N SER A 169 25.36 -38.10 -14.60
CA SER A 169 25.72 -37.33 -13.40
C SER A 169 25.24 -35.88 -13.42
N THR A 170 24.49 -35.52 -12.39
CA THR A 170 23.94 -34.20 -12.10
C THR A 170 25.03 -33.12 -11.89
N PRO A 171 24.75 -31.85 -12.26
CA PRO A 171 25.64 -30.75 -11.94
C PRO A 171 25.74 -30.64 -10.42
N THR A 172 26.97 -30.66 -9.92
CA THR A 172 27.31 -30.50 -8.51
C THR A 172 26.85 -29.12 -8.06
N THR A 173 25.60 -29.06 -7.59
CA THR A 173 25.07 -27.95 -6.83
C THR A 173 26.02 -27.81 -5.66
N LYS A 174 26.76 -26.70 -5.60
CA LYS A 174 27.62 -26.42 -4.46
C LYS A 174 26.70 -26.42 -3.24
N HIS A 175 26.74 -27.51 -2.49
CA HIS A 175 26.06 -27.63 -1.22
C HIS A 175 26.84 -26.71 -0.28
N TYR A 176 26.36 -25.47 -0.14
CA TYR A 176 26.82 -24.62 0.94
C TYR A 176 26.50 -25.35 2.23
N THR A 177 27.48 -25.41 3.11
CA THR A 177 27.24 -25.85 4.46
C THR A 177 26.25 -24.90 5.14
N TYR A 178 25.58 -25.39 6.18
CA TYR A 178 24.67 -24.56 6.98
C TYR A 178 25.37 -23.29 7.51
N GLU A 179 26.64 -23.42 7.91
CA GLU A 179 27.47 -22.31 8.39
C GLU A 179 27.79 -21.27 7.31
N GLU A 180 28.10 -21.69 6.08
CA GLU A 180 28.31 -20.76 4.96
C GLU A 180 27.02 -20.01 4.62
N THR A 181 25.87 -20.69 4.69
CA THR A 181 24.56 -20.07 4.44
C THR A 181 24.24 -19.01 5.50
N ILE A 182 24.53 -19.28 6.77
CA ILE A 182 24.37 -18.30 7.86
C ILE A 182 25.27 -17.09 7.63
N THR A 183 26.51 -17.31 7.19
CA THR A 183 27.48 -16.23 6.96
C THR A 183 27.03 -15.31 5.82
N ILE A 184 26.52 -15.87 4.72
CA ILE A 184 25.95 -15.11 3.59
C ILE A 184 24.75 -14.29 4.07
N LEU A 185 23.80 -14.91 4.79
CA LEU A 185 22.60 -14.21 5.27
C LEU A 185 22.93 -13.09 6.27
N ARG A 186 23.95 -13.25 7.10
CA ARG A 186 24.41 -12.18 8.01
C ARG A 186 24.98 -11.00 7.23
N LYS A 187 25.78 -11.27 6.19
CA LYS A 187 26.34 -10.23 5.32
C LYS A 187 25.24 -9.47 4.57
N GLU A 188 24.28 -10.19 3.97
CA GLU A 188 23.15 -9.55 3.28
C GLU A 188 22.29 -8.70 4.23
N ASN A 189 22.04 -9.17 5.45
CA ASN A 189 21.31 -8.37 6.44
C ASN A 189 22.06 -7.10 6.87
N GLU A 190 23.38 -7.16 6.95
CA GLU A 190 24.21 -5.99 7.27
C GLU A 190 24.21 -4.97 6.12
N GLU A 191 24.34 -5.44 4.87
CA GLU A 191 24.22 -4.58 3.69
C GLU A 191 22.85 -3.90 3.62
N LEU A 192 21.76 -4.61 3.97
CA LEU A 192 20.42 -4.03 4.05
C LEU A 192 20.30 -2.96 5.15
N ARG A 193 20.95 -3.15 6.30
CA ARG A 193 20.98 -2.15 7.39
C ARG A 193 21.69 -0.87 6.95
N GLN A 194 22.85 -1.02 6.31
CA GLN A 194 23.62 0.11 5.78
C GLN A 194 22.85 0.86 4.69
N ALA A 195 22.17 0.14 3.79
CA ALA A 195 21.32 0.75 2.75
C ALA A 195 20.16 1.55 3.36
N LEU A 196 19.54 1.05 4.43
CA LEU A 196 18.44 1.72 5.12
C LEU A 196 18.92 2.98 5.86
N GLU A 197 20.09 2.93 6.48
CA GLU A 197 20.72 4.09 7.13
C GLU A 197 21.09 5.18 6.12
N LEU A 198 21.65 4.80 4.96
CA LEU A 198 21.91 5.73 3.87
C LEU A 198 20.62 6.39 3.35
N GLN A 199 19.53 5.63 3.24
CA GLN A 199 18.23 6.16 2.83
C GLN A 199 17.70 7.17 3.86
N LYS A 200 17.80 6.88 5.17
CA LYS A 200 17.42 7.81 6.24
C LYS A 200 18.20 9.11 6.16
N LYS A 201 19.51 9.05 5.94
CA LYS A 201 20.36 10.23 5.78
C LYS A 201 19.93 11.09 4.60
N LYS A 202 19.64 10.47 3.45
CA LYS A 202 19.13 11.18 2.25
C LYS A 202 17.77 11.83 2.50
N THR A 203 16.89 11.20 3.27
CA THR A 203 15.59 11.80 3.64
C THR A 203 15.79 13.00 4.57
N GLN A 204 16.66 12.88 5.57
CA GLN A 204 16.97 13.96 6.50
C GLN A 204 17.59 15.18 5.78
N GLU A 205 18.48 14.94 4.80
CA GLU A 205 19.05 16.01 3.96
C GLU A 205 17.97 16.70 3.10
N LYS A 206 16.99 15.94 2.57
CA LYS A 206 15.85 16.51 1.84
C LYS A 206 14.96 17.34 2.77
N GLU A 207 14.65 16.85 3.97
CA GLU A 207 13.85 17.57 4.97
C GLU A 207 14.53 18.89 5.38
N ALA A 208 15.83 18.86 5.67
CA ALA A 208 16.60 20.06 5.97
C ALA A 208 16.64 21.05 4.80
N SER A 209 16.67 20.56 3.55
CA SER A 209 16.59 21.41 2.35
C SER A 209 15.22 22.08 2.23
N THR A 210 14.13 21.33 2.45
CA THR A 210 12.77 21.87 2.40
C THR A 210 12.50 22.87 3.54
N GLU A 211 13.08 22.65 4.72
CA GLU A 211 12.98 23.58 5.85
C GLU A 211 13.66 24.93 5.52
N LYS A 212 14.85 24.90 4.91
CA LYS A 212 15.52 26.12 4.43
C LYS A 212 14.72 26.86 3.36
N GLN A 213 14.05 26.13 2.46
CA GLN A 213 13.17 26.73 1.44
C GLN A 213 11.95 27.40 2.08
N LEU A 214 11.34 26.76 3.08
CA LEU A 214 10.23 27.35 3.84
C LEU A 214 10.67 28.60 4.60
N GLU A 215 11.82 28.57 5.24
CA GLU A 215 12.36 29.73 5.95
C GLU A 215 12.62 30.91 5.00
N TYR A 216 13.15 30.64 3.81
CA TYR A 216 13.33 31.65 2.76
C TYR A 216 11.99 32.29 2.36
N LEU A 217 10.98 31.49 2.04
CA LEU A 217 9.65 31.98 1.66
C LEU A 217 8.99 32.79 2.78
N MET A 218 9.15 32.36 4.03
CA MET A 218 8.63 33.09 5.19
C MET A 218 9.27 34.47 5.34
N ARG A 219 10.59 34.60 5.08
CA ARG A 219 11.25 35.91 5.07
C ARG A 219 10.76 36.79 3.92
N GLU A 220 10.52 36.22 2.75
CA GLU A 220 10.03 36.95 1.58
C GLU A 220 8.61 37.49 1.80
N ILE A 221 7.72 36.69 2.39
CA ILE A 221 6.37 37.13 2.79
C ILE A 221 6.45 38.28 3.81
N GLU A 222 7.34 38.18 4.79
CA GLU A 222 7.52 39.22 5.81
C GLU A 222 8.07 40.52 5.20
N GLN A 223 8.96 40.43 4.21
CA GLN A 223 9.44 41.59 3.47
C GLN A 223 8.30 42.28 2.70
N LEU A 224 7.49 41.51 1.97
CA LEU A 224 6.33 42.04 1.23
C LEU A 224 5.32 42.74 2.15
N ARG A 225 5.09 42.20 3.36
CA ARG A 225 4.24 42.84 4.37
C ARG A 225 4.80 44.20 4.81
N ARG A 226 6.11 44.29 5.03
CA ARG A 226 6.77 45.56 5.38
C ARG A 226 6.65 46.60 4.27
N GLU A 227 6.85 46.21 3.03
CA GLU A 227 6.70 47.09 1.86
C GLU A 227 5.26 47.61 1.71
N GLN A 228 4.26 46.77 1.96
CA GLN A 228 2.86 47.22 1.98
C GLN A 228 2.57 48.22 3.10
N THR A 229 3.12 48.02 4.30
CA THR A 229 2.94 48.98 5.41
C THR A 229 3.60 50.33 5.14
N GLN A 230 4.75 50.35 4.44
CA GLN A 230 5.43 51.59 4.06
C GLN A 230 4.69 52.35 2.96
N ASN A 231 4.17 51.65 1.95
CA ASN A 231 3.40 52.29 0.87
C ASN A 231 2.04 52.85 1.33
N SER A 232 1.48 52.33 2.43
CA SER A 232 0.21 52.79 3.00
C SER A 232 0.34 54.09 3.81
N GLN A 233 1.57 54.56 4.09
CA GLN A 233 1.84 55.81 4.80
C GLN A 233 2.04 57.00 3.85
N THR A 234 1.31 57.07 2.73
CA THR A 234 1.18 58.34 2.03
C THR A 234 0.47 59.34 2.95
N PRO A 235 1.12 60.45 3.33
CA PRO A 235 0.50 61.44 4.20
C PRO A 235 -0.80 61.92 3.53
N PRO A 236 -1.91 62.04 4.28
CA PRO A 236 -3.17 62.50 3.71
C PRO A 236 -2.92 63.82 3.00
N SER A 237 -3.21 63.83 1.70
CA SER A 237 -3.11 65.00 0.85
C SER A 237 -3.79 66.17 1.56
N ARG A 238 -3.03 67.25 1.76
CA ARG A 238 -3.48 68.49 2.41
C ARG A 238 -4.88 68.84 1.88
N PRO A 239 -5.87 69.09 2.76
CA PRO A 239 -7.20 69.46 2.32
C PRO A 239 -7.12 70.66 1.38
N PRO A 240 -7.91 70.69 0.28
CA PRO A 240 -7.85 71.75 -0.71
C PRO A 240 -8.09 73.10 -0.03
N SER A 241 -7.21 74.06 -0.32
CA SER A 241 -7.27 75.43 0.17
C SER A 241 -8.65 76.05 -0.13
N PRO A 242 -9.24 76.79 0.82
CA PRO A 242 -10.48 77.51 0.56
C PRO A 242 -10.29 78.55 -0.55
N PRO A 243 -11.30 78.77 -1.42
CA PRO A 243 -11.20 79.70 -2.54
C PRO A 243 -11.04 81.16 -2.07
N PRO A 244 -10.35 82.01 -2.84
CA PRO A 244 -10.14 83.41 -2.51
C PRO A 244 -11.46 84.18 -2.49
N SER A 245 -11.64 84.94 -1.41
CA SER A 245 -12.75 85.84 -1.12
C SER A 245 -12.86 86.98 -2.14
N SER A 246 -14.02 87.07 -2.79
CA SER A 246 -14.48 88.22 -3.59
C SER A 246 -15.21 89.25 -2.71
N PRO A 247 -15.30 90.53 -3.16
CA PRO A 247 -15.50 91.73 -2.32
C PRO A 247 -16.98 92.02 -1.97
N PRO A 248 -17.26 93.04 -1.11
CA PRO A 248 -18.42 93.07 -0.23
C PRO A 248 -19.67 93.55 -0.94
N GLN A 249 -20.78 92.86 -0.69
CA GLN A 249 -22.13 93.31 -1.02
C GLN A 249 -23.06 93.21 0.21
N PRO A 250 -24.13 94.02 0.24
CA PRO A 250 -24.68 94.61 1.45
C PRO A 250 -25.67 93.70 2.21
N LYS A 251 -25.76 93.94 3.53
CA LYS A 251 -26.75 93.40 4.48
C LYS A 251 -28.19 93.85 4.12
N PRO A 252 -29.24 93.33 4.79
CA PRO A 252 -29.58 91.92 5.02
C PRO A 252 -31.07 91.67 4.64
N ALA A 253 -31.35 90.58 3.93
CA ALA A 253 -32.73 90.09 3.77
C ALA A 253 -32.82 88.67 4.34
N THR A 254 -33.56 88.59 5.43
CA THR A 254 -34.15 87.43 6.11
C THR A 254 -34.29 86.19 5.21
N LEU A 255 -33.51 85.14 5.47
CA LEU A 255 -33.82 83.78 5.01
C LEU A 255 -33.19 82.76 5.94
N ALA A 256 -33.90 82.49 7.03
CA ALA A 256 -33.75 81.27 7.80
C ALA A 256 -34.28 80.08 6.97
N ASN A 257 -33.48 79.59 6.03
CA ASN A 257 -33.68 78.27 5.44
C ASN A 257 -32.56 77.36 5.95
N GLN A 258 -32.77 76.89 7.18
CA GLN A 258 -32.06 75.70 7.67
C GLN A 258 -32.45 74.54 6.75
N THR A 259 -31.49 74.05 5.97
CA THR A 259 -31.55 72.77 5.28
C THR A 259 -31.71 71.68 6.33
N LYS A 260 -32.96 71.34 6.66
CA LYS A 260 -33.30 70.08 7.31
C LYS A 260 -32.96 68.97 6.33
N VAL A 261 -31.73 68.46 6.40
CA VAL A 261 -31.41 67.12 5.89
C VAL A 261 -32.38 66.18 6.59
N THR A 262 -33.29 65.59 5.83
CA THR A 262 -34.30 64.73 6.42
C THR A 262 -33.65 63.40 6.78
N GLN A 263 -34.14 62.74 7.82
CA GLN A 263 -33.63 61.43 8.25
C GLN A 263 -33.67 60.40 7.09
N ASN A 264 -34.56 60.61 6.12
CA ASN A 264 -34.67 59.83 4.89
C ASN A 264 -33.47 60.01 3.93
N ASP A 265 -32.79 61.16 3.93
CA ASP A 265 -31.63 61.38 3.07
C ASP A 265 -30.40 60.60 3.56
N LEU A 266 -30.29 60.41 4.87
CA LEU A 266 -29.23 59.61 5.50
C LEU A 266 -29.42 58.12 5.22
N THR A 267 -30.65 57.61 5.29
CA THR A 267 -30.94 56.19 4.98
C THR A 267 -30.65 55.86 3.52
N VAL A 268 -31.00 56.77 2.59
CA VAL A 268 -30.70 56.57 1.16
C VAL A 268 -29.19 56.58 0.89
N LEU A 269 -28.42 57.37 1.64
CA LEU A 269 -26.97 57.38 1.53
C LEU A 269 -26.34 56.09 2.09
N GLU A 270 -26.81 55.59 3.24
CA GLU A 270 -26.37 54.31 3.81
C GLU A 270 -26.66 53.14 2.86
N ASP A 271 -27.84 53.10 2.25
CA ASP A 271 -28.19 52.06 1.27
C ASP A 271 -27.27 52.10 0.04
N ARG A 272 -26.90 53.29 -0.44
CA ARG A 272 -25.94 53.44 -1.56
C ARG A 272 -24.52 53.01 -1.17
N ILE A 273 -24.09 53.32 0.06
CA ILE A 273 -22.77 52.90 0.55
C ILE A 273 -22.73 51.37 0.69
N ASN A 274 -23.76 50.78 1.27
CA ASN A 274 -23.86 49.34 1.43
C ASN A 274 -23.89 48.62 0.08
N ALA A 275 -24.67 49.11 -0.89
CA ALA A 275 -24.72 48.55 -2.25
C ALA A 275 -23.37 48.65 -2.99
N ASN A 276 -22.65 49.76 -2.83
CA ASN A 276 -21.31 49.89 -3.42
C ASN A 276 -20.30 48.96 -2.73
N MET A 277 -20.39 48.81 -1.41
CA MET A 277 -19.48 47.94 -0.65
C MET A 277 -19.70 46.46 -0.98
N THR A 278 -20.94 46.03 -1.21
CA THR A 278 -21.21 44.64 -1.65
C THR A 278 -20.59 44.36 -3.02
N VAL A 279 -20.68 45.29 -3.98
CA VAL A 279 -20.06 45.12 -5.31
C VAL A 279 -18.54 45.01 -5.21
N VAL A 280 -17.90 45.82 -4.36
CA VAL A 280 -16.45 45.76 -4.14
C VAL A 280 -16.05 44.45 -3.47
N MET A 281 -16.81 43.99 -2.46
CA MET A 281 -16.52 42.73 -1.78
C MET A 281 -16.71 41.52 -2.69
N ASP A 282 -17.72 41.53 -3.57
CA ASP A 282 -17.93 40.47 -4.56
C ASP A 282 -16.78 40.42 -5.58
N ASP A 283 -16.28 41.56 -6.06
CA ASP A 283 -15.10 41.62 -6.94
C ASP A 283 -13.83 41.11 -6.24
N ILE A 284 -13.62 41.47 -4.96
CA ILE A 284 -12.49 40.97 -4.16
C ILE A 284 -12.60 39.46 -3.96
N MET A 285 -13.76 38.95 -3.56
CA MET A 285 -13.96 37.52 -3.31
C MET A 285 -13.82 36.70 -4.59
N SER A 286 -14.30 37.23 -5.71
CA SER A 286 -14.11 36.62 -7.04
C SER A 286 -12.62 36.50 -7.39
N LYS A 287 -11.84 37.57 -7.22
CA LYS A 287 -10.39 37.57 -7.46
C LYS A 287 -9.64 36.62 -6.51
N VAL A 288 -10.00 36.60 -5.23
CA VAL A 288 -9.41 35.67 -4.26
C VAL A 288 -9.71 34.22 -4.66
N SER A 289 -10.96 33.91 -5.05
CA SER A 289 -11.33 32.58 -5.53
C SER A 289 -10.51 32.17 -6.74
N GLN A 290 -10.33 33.06 -7.71
CA GLN A 290 -9.54 32.79 -8.90
C GLN A 290 -8.06 32.54 -8.58
N VAL A 291 -7.46 33.31 -7.67
CA VAL A 291 -6.07 33.11 -7.23
C VAL A 291 -5.92 31.78 -6.48
N VAL A 292 -6.87 31.42 -5.61
CA VAL A 292 -6.85 30.14 -4.89
C VAL A 292 -6.96 28.97 -5.87
N GLU A 293 -7.92 29.00 -6.81
CA GLU A 293 -8.09 27.93 -7.78
C GLU A 293 -6.85 27.75 -8.68
N THR A 294 -6.29 28.85 -9.18
CA THR A 294 -5.07 28.81 -10.01
C THR A 294 -3.86 28.31 -9.24
N THR A 295 -3.68 28.76 -7.99
CA THR A 295 -2.54 28.33 -7.16
C THR A 295 -2.65 26.86 -6.77
N VAL A 296 -3.84 26.42 -6.35
CA VAL A 296 -4.08 25.02 -5.95
C VAL A 296 -3.92 24.08 -7.14
N THR A 297 -4.44 24.43 -8.32
CA THR A 297 -4.28 23.61 -9.53
C THR A 297 -2.82 23.52 -9.97
N GLN A 298 -2.05 24.61 -9.90
CA GLN A 298 -0.61 24.59 -10.20
C GLN A 298 0.18 23.73 -9.21
N LEU A 299 -0.11 23.84 -7.91
CA LEU A 299 0.54 23.01 -6.88
C LEU A 299 0.23 21.52 -7.06
N LEU A 300 -1.02 21.18 -7.35
CA LEU A 300 -1.40 19.80 -7.63
C LEU A 300 -0.70 19.29 -8.90
N GLN A 301 -0.70 20.06 -9.99
CA GLN A 301 -0.09 19.66 -11.25
C GLN A 301 1.42 19.46 -11.11
N THR A 302 2.12 20.37 -10.42
CA THR A 302 3.57 20.24 -10.16
C THR A 302 3.88 19.09 -9.22
N GLY A 303 3.06 18.86 -8.18
CA GLY A 303 3.15 17.72 -7.28
C GLY A 303 3.01 16.38 -8.02
N PHE A 304 1.97 16.24 -8.85
CA PHE A 304 1.75 15.04 -9.66
C PHE A 304 2.90 14.77 -10.63
N GLN A 305 3.42 15.80 -11.31
CA GLN A 305 4.56 15.65 -12.23
C GLN A 305 5.85 15.25 -11.51
N THR A 306 6.02 15.67 -10.25
CA THR A 306 7.19 15.30 -9.44
C THR A 306 7.08 13.85 -8.98
N LEU A 307 5.92 13.43 -8.48
CA LEU A 307 5.62 12.04 -8.13
C LEU A 307 5.78 11.10 -9.33
N LYS A 308 5.27 11.50 -10.50
CA LYS A 308 5.41 10.73 -11.74
C LYS A 308 6.88 10.51 -12.11
N ARG A 309 7.70 11.58 -12.09
CA ARG A 309 9.15 11.49 -12.37
C ARG A 309 9.88 10.59 -11.37
N GLU A 310 9.53 10.69 -10.09
CA GLU A 310 10.11 9.83 -9.06
C GLU A 310 9.78 8.35 -9.31
N MET A 311 8.53 8.04 -9.63
CA MET A 311 8.09 6.69 -9.94
C MET A 311 8.78 6.13 -11.20
N GLU A 312 8.91 6.94 -12.26
CA GLU A 312 9.66 6.57 -13.47
C GLU A 312 11.14 6.31 -13.19
N ASN A 313 11.76 7.09 -12.30
CA ASN A 313 13.15 6.86 -11.88
C ASN A 313 13.30 5.57 -11.07
N GLN A 314 12.34 5.24 -10.22
CA GLN A 314 12.33 3.97 -9.50
C GLN A 314 12.17 2.76 -10.44
N ILE A 315 11.31 2.88 -11.46
CA ILE A 315 11.16 1.84 -12.50
C ILE A 315 12.48 1.66 -13.25
N ARG A 316 13.10 2.74 -13.75
CA ARG A 316 14.40 2.66 -14.45
C ARG A 316 15.51 2.07 -13.58
N ALA A 317 15.54 2.41 -12.29
CA ALA A 317 16.51 1.84 -11.35
C ALA A 317 16.29 0.33 -11.14
N LEU A 318 15.04 -0.13 -11.11
CA LEU A 318 14.72 -1.56 -11.04
C LEU A 318 15.09 -2.29 -12.32
N GLU A 319 14.81 -1.73 -13.49
CA GLU A 319 15.21 -2.28 -14.79
C GLU A 319 16.73 -2.44 -14.87
N THR A 320 17.48 -1.43 -14.44
CA THR A 320 18.96 -1.47 -14.40
C THR A 320 19.49 -2.56 -13.48
N LYS A 321 18.84 -2.79 -12.32
CA LYS A 321 19.21 -3.90 -11.42
C LYS A 321 18.90 -5.26 -12.03
N MET A 322 17.80 -5.38 -12.76
CA MET A 322 17.44 -6.62 -13.45
C MET A 322 18.43 -6.94 -14.58
N THR A 323 18.84 -5.94 -15.38
CA THR A 323 19.84 -6.14 -16.43
C THR A 323 21.19 -6.54 -15.85
N GLN A 324 21.68 -5.85 -14.81
CA GLN A 324 22.92 -6.22 -14.12
C GLN A 324 22.89 -7.64 -13.53
N SER A 325 21.76 -8.03 -12.94
CA SER A 325 21.58 -9.40 -12.45
C SER A 325 21.57 -10.42 -13.60
N GLY A 326 20.98 -10.08 -14.74
CA GLY A 326 20.96 -10.91 -15.94
C GLY A 326 22.36 -11.10 -16.53
N GLU A 327 23.15 -10.03 -16.62
CA GLU A 327 24.55 -10.08 -17.07
C GLU A 327 25.40 -10.93 -16.12
N SER A 328 25.26 -10.75 -14.80
CA SER A 328 25.96 -11.58 -13.81
C SER A 328 25.60 -13.05 -13.94
N PHE A 329 24.33 -13.36 -14.23
CA PHE A 329 23.88 -14.72 -14.47
C PHE A 329 24.45 -15.31 -15.77
N SER A 330 24.44 -14.52 -16.86
CA SER A 330 25.03 -14.92 -18.14
C SER A 330 26.53 -15.20 -18.03
N GLN A 331 27.29 -14.35 -17.34
CA GLN A 331 28.71 -14.56 -17.06
C GLN A 331 28.96 -15.85 -16.26
N ARG A 332 28.09 -16.16 -15.28
CA ARG A 332 28.17 -17.42 -14.52
C ARG A 332 27.93 -18.63 -15.41
N ILE A 333 26.99 -18.57 -16.34
CA ILE A 333 26.75 -19.65 -17.32
C ILE A 333 28.00 -19.84 -18.19
N GLN A 334 28.52 -18.76 -18.78
CA GLN A 334 29.73 -18.84 -19.62
C GLN A 334 30.92 -19.44 -18.85
N THR A 335 31.13 -19.04 -17.60
CA THR A 335 32.19 -19.60 -16.74
C THR A 335 31.99 -21.11 -16.49
N LEU A 336 30.73 -21.57 -16.36
CA LEU A 336 30.43 -22.99 -16.19
C LEU A 336 30.67 -23.78 -17.47
N GLU A 337 30.28 -23.25 -18.63
CA GLU A 337 30.53 -23.85 -19.94
C GLU A 337 32.04 -23.96 -20.23
N GLU A 338 32.83 -22.91 -19.93
CA GLU A 338 34.28 -22.94 -20.05
C GLU A 338 34.92 -24.02 -19.17
N ARG A 339 34.42 -24.18 -17.93
CA ARG A 339 34.88 -25.24 -17.02
C ARG A 339 34.51 -26.63 -17.52
N GLU A 340 33.34 -26.80 -18.11
CA GLU A 340 32.92 -28.07 -18.70
C GLU A 340 33.79 -28.40 -19.93
N ASN A 341 34.03 -27.43 -20.80
CA ASN A 341 34.93 -27.58 -21.94
C ASN A 341 36.37 -27.89 -21.51
N ALA A 342 36.85 -27.28 -20.43
CA ALA A 342 38.16 -27.61 -19.86
C ALA A 342 38.22 -29.05 -19.29
N ARG A 343 37.11 -29.58 -18.76
CA ARG A 343 37.02 -30.98 -18.31
C ARG A 343 36.97 -31.97 -19.47
N LYS A 344 36.36 -31.58 -20.59
CA LYS A 344 36.29 -32.40 -21.82
C LYS A 344 37.62 -32.47 -22.56
N LYS A 345 38.57 -31.55 -22.31
CA LYS A 345 39.93 -31.69 -22.84
C LYS A 345 40.58 -32.95 -22.25
N PRO A 346 41.03 -33.91 -23.09
CA PRO A 346 41.61 -35.15 -22.60
C PRO A 346 42.82 -34.85 -21.73
N LYS A 347 42.82 -35.40 -20.52
CA LYS A 347 43.86 -35.16 -19.49
C LYS A 347 45.24 -35.74 -19.85
N TYR A 348 45.32 -36.50 -20.95
CA TYR A 348 46.54 -37.11 -21.46
C TYR A 348 46.58 -37.01 -22.99
N PRO A 349 47.10 -35.93 -23.58
CA PRO A 349 47.30 -35.88 -25.03
C PRO A 349 48.57 -36.62 -25.49
N VAL A 350 49.36 -37.21 -24.58
CA VAL A 350 50.75 -37.63 -24.92
C VAL A 350 50.97 -39.14 -24.93
N ARG A 351 50.19 -39.95 -24.19
CA ARG A 351 50.47 -41.40 -24.13
C ARG A 351 49.96 -42.20 -25.33
N GLU A 352 48.88 -41.80 -25.99
CA GLU A 352 48.42 -42.52 -27.19
C GLU A 352 49.38 -42.37 -28.39
N ALA A 353 49.99 -41.19 -28.56
CA ALA A 353 50.98 -40.98 -29.61
C ALA A 353 52.32 -41.72 -29.33
N GLU A 354 52.76 -41.78 -28.07
CA GLU A 354 53.95 -42.53 -27.65
C GLU A 354 53.73 -44.05 -27.76
N ILE A 355 52.55 -44.56 -27.39
CA ILE A 355 52.21 -45.98 -27.51
C ILE A 355 52.17 -46.40 -28.98
N LEU A 356 51.57 -45.59 -29.87
CA LEU A 356 51.57 -45.88 -31.31
C LEU A 356 52.98 -45.83 -31.94
N GLN A 357 53.87 -44.94 -31.47
CA GLN A 357 55.27 -44.94 -31.93
C GLN A 357 56.08 -46.13 -31.43
N THR A 358 55.81 -46.63 -30.21
CA THR A 358 56.52 -47.82 -29.69
C THR A 358 56.05 -49.13 -30.32
N LEU A 359 54.75 -49.24 -30.67
CA LEU A 359 54.23 -50.41 -31.37
C LEU A 359 54.79 -50.53 -32.80
N SER A 360 54.96 -49.42 -33.52
CA SER A 360 55.57 -49.43 -34.86
C SER A 360 57.04 -49.86 -34.90
N LYS A 361 57.76 -49.85 -33.77
CA LYS A 361 59.17 -50.27 -33.71
C LYS A 361 59.36 -51.75 -33.37
N LYS A 362 58.31 -52.44 -32.92
CA LYS A 362 58.42 -53.81 -32.40
C LYS A 362 58.24 -54.89 -33.48
N ASP A 363 57.74 -54.54 -34.66
CA ASP A 363 57.52 -55.47 -35.77
C ASP A 363 58.76 -55.66 -36.67
N GLY A 364 59.96 -55.25 -36.22
CA GLY A 364 61.18 -55.23 -37.04
C GLY A 364 62.37 -56.07 -36.54
N GLU A 365 62.25 -56.81 -35.43
CA GLU A 365 63.40 -57.50 -34.80
C GLU A 365 63.33 -59.04 -34.75
N ASP A 366 62.34 -59.68 -35.38
CA ASP A 366 62.34 -61.13 -35.58
C ASP A 366 62.66 -61.46 -37.05
N ASN A 367 63.95 -61.47 -37.40
CA ASN A 367 64.46 -62.03 -38.65
C ASN A 367 65.85 -62.63 -38.46
#